data_AF-A0A662LWR3-F1
#
_entry.id   AF-A0A662LWR3-F1
#
_cell.length_a   1.000
_cell.length_b   1.000
_cell.length_c   1.000
_cell.angle_alpha   90.00
_cell.angle_beta   90.00
_cell.angle_gamma   90.00
#
_symmetry.space_group_name_H-M   'P 1'
#
loop_
_entity.id
_entity.type
_entity.pdbx_description
1 polymer ?
#
loop_
_entity_poly.entity_id
_entity_poly.type
_entity_poly.pdbx_seq_one_letter_code
_entity_poly.pdbx_strand_id
1 'polypeptide(L)'
;MKKVVVAIVASAVVIIPIFLGFVYYEDVSAIENSEISISNASISELRPTYCKIRLQMELKNPSARQISDISVKFDIYISDNYVGSGYFPEITVPPHSARMREMNITIYYANLTGAVVNALYNGEVVISIRGEMEGKILYDMVRFSQPFNTSYSIV
;
A
#
# COMPACT_ATOMS: atom_id res chain seq x y z
N MET A 1 -12.55 44.65 26.58
CA MET A 1 -11.38 43.77 26.31
C MET A 1 -11.52 42.38 26.93
N LYS A 2 -11.60 42.21 28.26
CA LYS A 2 -11.69 40.87 28.90
C LYS A 2 -12.84 39.98 28.40
N LYS A 3 -14.06 40.51 28.26
CA LYS A 3 -15.23 39.76 27.74
C LYS A 3 -15.06 39.28 26.28
N VAL A 4 -14.38 40.09 25.47
CA VAL A 4 -14.09 39.76 24.05
C VAL A 4 -13.03 38.65 23.99
N VAL A 5 -11.99 38.73 24.81
CA VAL A 5 -10.96 37.68 24.91
C VAL A 5 -11.58 36.36 25.38
N VAL A 6 -12.45 36.38 26.39
CA VAL A 6 -13.14 35.18 26.87
C VAL A 6 -14.04 34.56 25.79
N ALA A 7 -14.77 35.39 25.04
CA ALA A 7 -15.60 34.90 23.93
C ALA A 7 -14.76 34.28 22.80
N ILE A 8 -13.62 34.88 22.45
CA ILE A 8 -12.71 34.34 21.44
C ILE A 8 -12.14 32.99 21.90
N VAL A 9 -11.70 32.89 23.16
CA VAL A 9 -11.16 31.64 23.72
C VAL A 9 -12.23 30.56 23.75
N ALA A 10 -13.45 30.87 24.20
CA ALA A 10 -14.55 29.91 24.23
C ALA A 10 -14.91 29.40 22.83
N SER A 11 -14.95 30.29 21.83
CA SER A 11 -15.18 29.90 20.43
C SER A 11 -14.05 29.05 19.87
N ALA A 12 -12.79 29.39 20.16
CA ALA A 12 -11.64 28.61 19.72
C ALA A 12 -11.66 27.17 20.28
N VAL A 13 -12.06 27.01 21.55
CA VAL A 13 -12.19 25.69 22.20
C VAL A 13 -13.21 24.79 21.50
N VAL A 14 -14.23 25.36 20.83
CA VAL A 14 -15.23 24.58 20.10
C VAL A 14 -14.84 24.38 18.64
N ILE A 15 -14.36 25.43 17.97
CA ILE A 15 -14.08 25.40 16.53
C ILE A 15 -12.86 24.53 16.21
N ILE A 16 -11.81 24.59 17.03
CA ILE A 16 -10.56 23.86 16.75
C ILE A 16 -10.78 22.34 16.76
N PRO A 17 -11.43 21.73 17.78
CA PRO A 17 -11.68 20.28 17.76
C PRO A 17 -12.57 19.84 16.60
N ILE A 18 -13.58 20.62 16.23
CA ILE A 18 -14.46 20.30 15.09
C ILE A 18 -13.64 20.30 13.79
N PHE A 19 -12.82 21.34 13.59
CA PHE A 19 -11.96 21.43 12.42
C PHE A 19 -10.94 20.27 12.36
N LEU A 20 -10.27 19.96 13.48
CA LEU A 20 -9.34 18.84 13.55
C LEU A 20 -10.04 17.49 13.32
N GLY A 21 -11.24 17.30 13.86
CA GLY A 21 -12.04 16.09 13.63
C GLY A 21 -12.41 15.91 12.17
N PHE A 22 -12.75 17.00 11.47
CA PHE A 22 -12.99 16.99 10.03
C PHE A 22 -11.73 16.62 9.23
N VAL A 23 -10.59 17.25 9.55
CA VAL A 23 -9.32 16.94 8.87
C VAL A 23 -8.91 15.48 9.11
N TYR A 24 -9.04 14.99 10.34
CA TYR A 24 -8.77 13.59 10.69
C TYR A 24 -9.61 12.64 9.84
N TYR A 25 -10.93 12.89 9.77
CA TYR A 25 -11.85 12.04 9.02
C TYR A 25 -11.51 12.00 7.53
N GLU A 26 -11.21 13.14 6.92
CA GLU A 26 -10.83 13.22 5.50
C GLU A 26 -9.51 12.49 5.21
N ASP A 27 -8.48 12.67 6.07
CA ASP A 27 -7.18 12.02 5.90
C ASP A 27 -7.29 10.49 6.07
N VAL A 28 -8.00 10.03 7.11
CA VAL A 28 -8.24 8.59 7.36
C VAL A 28 -9.05 7.99 6.23
N SER A 29 -10.15 8.63 5.83
CA SER A 29 -10.99 8.14 4.73
C SER A 29 -10.22 8.05 3.42
N ALA A 30 -9.27 8.95 3.16
CA ALA A 30 -8.46 8.89 1.96
C ALA A 30 -7.55 7.65 1.95
N ILE A 31 -6.92 7.32 3.08
CA ILE A 31 -6.08 6.13 3.20
C ILE A 31 -6.94 4.86 3.19
N GLU A 32 -8.02 4.82 3.95
CA GLU A 32 -8.93 3.66 4.03
C GLU A 32 -9.52 3.25 2.68
N ASN A 33 -9.90 4.25 1.87
CA ASN A 33 -10.44 4.03 0.54
C ASN A 33 -9.35 3.83 -0.53
N SER A 34 -8.07 3.95 -0.19
CA SER A 34 -7.00 3.73 -1.16
C SER A 34 -6.88 2.24 -1.50
N GLU A 35 -6.62 1.95 -2.77
CA GLU A 35 -6.57 0.59 -3.30
C GLU A 35 -5.11 0.24 -3.62
N ILE A 36 -4.56 -0.78 -2.95
CA ILE A 36 -3.31 -1.43 -3.34
C ILE A 36 -3.65 -2.69 -4.14
N SER A 37 -3.14 -2.76 -5.36
CA SER A 37 -3.34 -3.92 -6.24
C SER A 37 -2.05 -4.31 -6.97
N ILE A 38 -2.06 -5.53 -7.50
CA ILE A 38 -1.07 -5.97 -8.48
C ILE A 38 -1.71 -5.75 -9.86
N SER A 39 -1.23 -4.78 -10.62
CA SER A 39 -1.78 -4.46 -11.95
C SER A 39 -1.28 -5.42 -13.02
N ASN A 40 -0.08 -5.97 -12.84
CA ASN A 40 0.52 -6.94 -13.74
C ASN A 40 1.58 -7.78 -13.01
N ALA A 41 1.71 -9.05 -13.38
CA ALA A 41 2.83 -9.87 -13.00
C ALA A 41 3.25 -10.77 -14.17
N SER A 42 4.55 -10.85 -14.44
CA SER A 42 5.08 -11.70 -15.50
C SER A 42 6.43 -12.30 -15.13
N ILE A 43 6.70 -13.50 -15.65
CA ILE A 43 8.01 -14.13 -15.51
C ILE A 43 8.96 -13.45 -16.50
N SER A 44 9.94 -12.72 -15.97
CA SER A 44 10.91 -11.98 -16.79
C SER A 44 12.16 -12.79 -17.10
N GLU A 45 12.49 -13.80 -16.30
CA GLU A 45 13.63 -14.69 -16.53
C GLU A 45 13.37 -16.07 -15.92
N LEU A 46 13.71 -17.15 -16.65
CA LEU A 46 13.72 -18.53 -16.16
C LEU A 46 15.13 -19.10 -16.25
N ARG A 47 15.68 -19.55 -15.13
CA ARG A 47 16.95 -20.28 -15.05
C ARG A 47 16.73 -21.61 -14.32
N PRO A 48 17.70 -22.54 -14.38
CA PRO A 48 17.58 -23.83 -13.70
C PRO A 48 17.51 -23.75 -12.17
N THR A 49 18.03 -22.68 -11.56
CA THR A 49 18.09 -22.54 -10.08
C THR A 49 17.21 -21.42 -9.53
N TYR A 50 16.73 -20.52 -10.39
CA TYR A 50 15.90 -19.39 -10.00
C TYR A 50 15.01 -18.91 -11.16
N CYS A 51 13.96 -18.19 -10.83
CA CYS A 51 13.24 -17.34 -11.76
C CYS A 51 13.24 -15.89 -11.31
N LYS A 52 13.02 -14.96 -12.24
CA LYS A 52 12.68 -13.58 -11.92
C LYS A 52 11.25 -13.30 -12.34
N ILE A 53 10.53 -12.64 -11.44
CA ILE A 53 9.18 -12.16 -11.69
C ILE A 53 9.23 -10.64 -11.65
N ARG A 54 8.73 -10.04 -12.73
CA ARG A 54 8.42 -8.61 -12.80
C ARG A 54 7.01 -8.43 -12.25
N LEU A 55 6.90 -7.72 -11.13
CA LEU A 55 5.65 -7.35 -10.49
C LEU A 55 5.41 -5.86 -10.67
N GLN A 56 4.24 -5.49 -11.15
CA GLN A 56 3.77 -4.12 -11.22
C GLN A 56 2.66 -3.95 -10.20
N MET A 57 2.90 -3.10 -9.20
CA MET A 57 1.88 -2.75 -8.24
C MET A 57 1.38 -1.35 -8.47
N GLU A 58 0.12 -1.14 -8.12
CA GLU A 58 -0.56 0.13 -8.22
C GLU A 58 -1.11 0.50 -6.84
N LEU A 59 -0.84 1.73 -6.42
CA LEU A 59 -1.51 2.39 -5.32
C LEU A 59 -2.40 3.49 -5.88
N LYS A 60 -3.70 3.33 -5.72
CA LYS A 60 -4.71 4.23 -6.27
C LYS A 60 -5.40 5.00 -5.14
N ASN A 61 -5.50 6.31 -5.34
CA ASN A 61 -6.23 7.21 -4.46
C ASN A 61 -7.53 7.64 -5.16
N PRO A 62 -8.69 7.05 -4.81
CA PRO A 62 -9.98 7.48 -5.36
C PRO A 62 -10.51 8.75 -4.68
N SER A 63 -9.92 9.18 -3.56
CA SER A 63 -10.37 10.35 -2.80
C SER A 63 -10.02 11.67 -3.49
N ALA A 64 -10.78 12.72 -3.15
CA ALA A 64 -10.48 14.11 -3.49
C ALA A 64 -9.33 14.70 -2.61
N ARG A 65 -8.98 14.00 -1.53
CA ARG A 65 -7.90 14.36 -0.61
C ARG A 65 -6.59 13.74 -1.07
N GLN A 66 -5.51 14.50 -1.01
CA GLN A 66 -4.17 13.99 -1.29
C GLN A 66 -3.72 13.06 -0.15
N ILE A 67 -3.09 11.94 -0.52
CA ILE A 67 -2.40 11.06 0.42
C ILE A 67 -0.91 11.38 0.37
N SER A 68 -0.35 11.84 1.49
CA SER A 68 1.06 12.21 1.61
C SER A 68 1.87 11.17 2.38
N ASP A 69 3.13 11.00 1.97
CA ASP A 69 4.14 10.15 2.60
C ASP A 69 3.66 8.74 2.95
N ILE A 70 2.87 8.14 2.06
CA ILE A 70 2.39 6.79 2.26
C ILE A 70 3.49 5.80 1.88
N SER A 71 3.74 4.86 2.78
CA SER A 71 4.71 3.80 2.60
C SER A 71 4.03 2.45 2.74
N VAL A 72 4.56 1.43 2.07
CA VAL A 72 3.94 0.10 2.05
C VAL A 72 5.01 -0.94 2.34
N LYS A 73 4.81 -1.78 3.35
CA LYS A 73 5.66 -2.93 3.64
C LYS A 73 4.84 -4.18 3.45
N PHE A 74 5.40 -5.19 2.79
CA PHE A 74 4.63 -6.38 2.46
C PHE A 74 5.49 -7.61 2.27
N ASP A 75 4.88 -8.75 2.48
CA ASP A 75 5.39 -10.07 2.19
C ASP A 75 4.78 -10.59 0.88
N ILE A 76 5.57 -11.34 0.13
CA ILE A 76 5.25 -11.88 -1.18
C ILE A 76 5.15 -13.40 -1.06
N TYR A 77 4.09 -13.94 -1.65
CA TYR A 77 3.80 -15.37 -1.66
C TYR A 77 3.52 -15.84 -3.08
N ILE A 78 3.95 -17.05 -3.40
CA ILE A 78 3.63 -17.76 -4.65
C ILE A 78 2.91 -19.05 -4.29
N SER A 79 1.66 -19.19 -4.71
CA SER A 79 0.80 -20.32 -4.36
C SER A 79 0.87 -20.61 -2.85
N ASP A 80 0.67 -19.57 -2.03
CA ASP A 80 0.75 -19.54 -0.57
C ASP A 80 2.12 -19.84 0.08
N ASN A 81 3.18 -20.00 -0.71
CA ASN A 81 4.54 -20.17 -0.19
C ASN A 81 5.23 -18.81 -0.10
N TYR A 82 5.74 -18.45 1.08
CA TYR A 82 6.50 -17.21 1.27
C TYR A 82 7.78 -17.24 0.43
N VAL A 83 8.03 -16.17 -0.35
CA VAL A 83 9.21 -16.07 -1.22
C VAL A 83 10.09 -14.85 -0.92
N GLY A 84 9.60 -13.90 -0.14
CA GLY A 84 10.36 -12.71 0.25
C GLY A 84 9.47 -11.56 0.68
N SER A 85 10.09 -10.43 0.98
CA SER A 85 9.42 -9.20 1.38
C SER A 85 9.82 -8.04 0.48
N GLY A 86 8.95 -7.04 0.37
CA GLY A 86 9.17 -5.82 -0.40
C GLY A 86 8.73 -4.57 0.34
N TYR A 87 9.11 -3.42 -0.23
CA TYR A 87 8.82 -2.11 0.34
C TYR A 87 8.60 -1.05 -0.74
N PHE A 88 7.58 -0.21 -0.52
CA PHE A 88 7.38 1.07 -1.20
C PHE A 88 7.84 2.19 -0.27
N PRO A 89 8.91 2.93 -0.62
CA PRO A 89 9.23 4.19 0.03
C PRO A 89 8.06 5.15 0.04
N GLU A 90 8.14 6.09 0.97
CA GLU A 90 7.19 7.19 1.12
C GLU A 90 6.97 7.87 -0.24
N ILE A 91 5.72 7.87 -0.68
CA ILE A 91 5.27 8.54 -1.89
C ILE A 91 4.04 9.40 -1.60
N THR A 92 3.83 10.41 -2.43
CA THR A 92 2.58 11.18 -2.43
C THR A 92 1.71 10.74 -3.60
N VAL A 93 0.43 10.46 -3.31
CA VAL A 93 -0.58 10.09 -4.30
C VAL A 93 -1.62 11.22 -4.38
N PRO A 94 -1.60 12.02 -5.46
CA PRO A 94 -2.58 13.08 -5.67
C PRO A 94 -4.03 12.57 -5.68
N PRO A 95 -5.01 13.47 -5.48
CA PRO A 95 -6.42 13.15 -5.62
C PRO A 95 -6.75 12.48 -6.95
N HIS A 96 -7.66 11.50 -6.92
CA HIS A 96 -8.15 10.78 -8.11
C HIS A 96 -7.04 10.27 -9.04
N SER A 97 -5.93 9.82 -8.48
CA SER A 97 -4.77 9.40 -9.26
C SER A 97 -4.18 8.09 -8.74
N ALA A 98 -3.31 7.50 -9.54
CA ALA A 98 -2.57 6.29 -9.17
C ALA A 98 -1.07 6.52 -9.25
N ARG A 99 -0.34 5.71 -8.48
CA ARG A 99 1.11 5.57 -8.56
C ARG A 99 1.44 4.11 -8.79
N MET A 100 2.23 3.87 -9.83
CA MET A 100 2.68 2.54 -10.19
C MET A 100 4.15 2.38 -9.81
N ARG A 101 4.52 1.17 -9.41
CA ARG A 101 5.92 0.79 -9.25
C ARG A 101 6.14 -0.60 -9.79
N GLU A 102 7.22 -0.73 -10.54
CA GLU A 102 7.72 -2.02 -10.97
C GLU A 102 8.79 -2.52 -10.01
N MET A 103 8.79 -3.82 -9.74
CA MET A 103 9.84 -4.51 -9.02
C MET A 103 10.16 -5.85 -9.65
N ASN A 104 11.44 -6.23 -9.55
CA ASN A 104 11.91 -7.54 -10.00
C ASN A 104 12.28 -8.37 -8.77
N ILE A 105 11.59 -9.49 -8.62
CA ILE A 105 11.76 -10.41 -7.50
C ILE A 105 12.52 -11.62 -8.03
N THR A 106 13.59 -12.03 -7.34
CA THR A 106 14.33 -13.26 -7.67
C THR A 106 13.91 -14.36 -6.71
N ILE A 107 13.42 -15.48 -7.25
CA ILE A 107 12.92 -16.61 -6.47
C ILE A 107 13.80 -17.82 -6.73
N TYR A 108 14.41 -18.36 -5.69
CA TYR A 108 15.23 -19.57 -5.75
C TYR A 108 14.37 -20.82 -5.56
N TYR A 109 14.46 -21.77 -6.48
CA TYR A 109 13.63 -22.99 -6.45
C TYR A 109 13.91 -23.90 -5.26
N ALA A 110 15.11 -23.81 -4.67
CA ALA A 110 15.49 -24.57 -3.49
C ALA A 110 14.56 -24.29 -2.28
N ASN A 111 13.90 -23.14 -2.24
CA ASN A 111 13.00 -22.73 -1.17
C ASN A 111 11.53 -23.08 -1.47
N LEU A 112 11.25 -23.70 -2.62
CA LEU A 112 9.89 -24.00 -3.08
C LEU A 112 9.63 -25.50 -3.09
N THR A 113 8.34 -25.86 -3.00
CA THR A 113 7.92 -27.23 -3.25
C THR A 113 7.95 -27.54 -4.74
N GLY A 114 8.15 -28.81 -5.10
CA GLY A 114 8.17 -29.23 -6.52
C GLY A 114 6.90 -28.87 -7.29
N ALA A 115 5.75 -28.85 -6.62
CA ALA A 115 4.48 -28.43 -7.22
C ALA A 115 4.49 -26.95 -7.63
N VAL A 116 5.04 -26.07 -6.80
CA VAL A 116 5.16 -24.63 -7.11
C VAL A 116 6.17 -24.40 -8.23
N VAL A 117 7.28 -25.14 -8.23
CA VAL A 117 8.26 -25.08 -9.33
C VAL A 117 7.61 -25.47 -10.66
N ASN A 118 6.84 -26.56 -10.69
CA ASN A 118 6.12 -26.98 -11.90
C ASN A 118 5.09 -25.93 -12.34
N ALA A 119 4.34 -25.33 -11.40
CA ALA A 119 3.39 -24.26 -11.70
C ALA A 119 4.09 -23.04 -12.33
N LEU A 120 5.26 -22.65 -11.82
CA LEU A 120 6.08 -21.57 -12.40
C LEU A 120 6.49 -21.87 -13.86
N TYR A 121 6.88 -23.11 -14.15
CA TYR A 121 7.22 -23.53 -15.52
C TYR A 121 6.01 -23.54 -16.46
N ASN A 122 4.83 -23.87 -15.94
CA ASN A 122 3.58 -23.88 -16.71
C ASN A 122 2.93 -22.49 -16.82
N GLY A 123 3.44 -21.49 -16.11
CA GLY A 123 2.86 -20.14 -16.06
C GLY A 123 1.61 -20.03 -15.18
N GLU A 124 1.15 -21.12 -14.56
CA GLU A 124 -0.09 -21.19 -13.77
C GLU A 124 0.17 -20.88 -12.29
N VAL A 125 0.59 -19.64 -11.99
CA VAL A 125 0.94 -19.24 -10.62
C VAL A 125 0.11 -18.08 -10.10
N VAL A 126 -0.28 -18.19 -8.84
CA VAL A 126 -0.92 -17.09 -8.11
C VAL A 126 0.14 -16.42 -7.25
N ILE A 127 0.34 -15.13 -7.47
CA ILE A 127 1.16 -14.28 -6.62
C ILE A 127 0.22 -13.56 -5.67
N SER A 128 0.52 -13.57 -4.37
CA SER A 128 -0.18 -12.73 -3.41
C SER A 128 0.80 -11.89 -2.61
N ILE A 129 0.35 -10.71 -2.23
CA ILE A 129 1.08 -9.81 -1.35
C ILE A 129 0.21 -9.46 -0.16
N ARG A 130 0.81 -9.51 1.04
CA ARG A 130 0.13 -9.24 2.31
C ARG A 130 1.00 -8.28 3.10
N GLY A 131 0.43 -7.21 3.62
CA GLY A 131 1.24 -6.20 4.26
C GLY A 131 0.45 -5.10 4.93
N GLU A 132 1.16 -4.04 5.27
CA GLU A 132 0.61 -2.84 5.87
C GLU A 132 1.02 -1.60 5.06
N MET A 133 0.06 -0.69 4.97
CA MET A 133 0.21 0.62 4.39
C MET A 133 0.18 1.64 5.52
N GLU A 134 1.26 2.40 5.66
CA GLU A 134 1.41 3.42 6.69
C GLU A 134 1.39 4.81 6.04
N GLY A 135 0.49 5.68 6.49
CA GLY A 135 0.39 7.07 6.05
C GLY A 135 0.36 8.05 7.23
N LYS A 136 0.51 9.33 6.93
CA LYS A 136 0.43 10.42 7.89
C LYS A 136 -0.92 11.11 7.80
N ILE A 137 -1.50 11.45 8.96
CA ILE A 137 -2.79 12.15 9.09
C ILE A 137 -2.63 13.35 10.02
N LEU A 138 -3.62 14.26 10.00
CA LEU A 138 -3.64 15.45 10.86
C LEU A 138 -2.38 16.32 10.69
N TYR A 139 -2.04 16.66 9.44
CA TYR A 139 -0.84 17.45 9.14
C TYR A 139 0.45 16.82 9.70
N ASP A 140 0.63 15.54 9.45
CA ASP A 140 1.82 14.76 9.86
C ASP A 140 1.99 14.54 11.36
N MET A 141 0.98 14.85 12.17
CA MET A 141 1.02 14.66 13.63
C MET A 141 0.81 13.22 14.06
N VAL A 142 0.08 12.43 13.28
CA VAL A 142 -0.31 11.05 13.64
C VAL A 142 -0.04 10.11 12.47
N ARG A 143 0.40 8.88 12.77
CA ARG A 143 0.50 7.81 11.79
C ARG A 143 -0.76 6.95 11.80
N PHE A 144 -1.22 6.59 10.62
CA PHE A 144 -2.30 5.64 10.39
C PHE A 144 -1.75 4.44 9.64
N SER A 145 -2.09 3.22 10.08
CA SER A 145 -1.70 1.98 9.40
C SER A 145 -2.96 1.19 9.05
N GLN A 146 -2.96 0.61 7.86
CA GLN A 146 -4.03 -0.26 7.37
C GLN A 146 -3.43 -1.52 6.75
N PRO A 147 -3.91 -2.71 7.14
CA PRO A 147 -3.49 -3.96 6.49
C PRO A 147 -4.13 -4.09 5.10
N PHE A 148 -3.44 -4.76 4.19
CA PHE A 148 -3.96 -5.11 2.88
C PHE A 148 -3.55 -6.53 2.47
N ASN A 149 -4.34 -7.12 1.58
CA ASN A 149 -4.07 -8.40 0.96
C ASN A 149 -4.61 -8.37 -0.48
N THR A 150 -3.76 -8.67 -1.45
CA THR A 150 -4.15 -8.75 -2.85
C THR A 150 -3.43 -9.89 -3.55
N SER A 151 -4.02 -10.42 -4.61
CA SER A 151 -3.46 -11.50 -5.41
C SER A 151 -3.63 -11.27 -6.91
N TYR A 152 -2.76 -11.88 -7.70
CA TYR A 152 -2.78 -11.86 -9.16
C TYR A 152 -2.38 -13.21 -9.70
N SER A 153 -3.16 -13.73 -10.65
CA SER A 153 -2.85 -14.97 -11.35
C SER A 153 -2.11 -14.65 -12.65
N ILE A 154 -0.92 -15.22 -12.80
CA ILE A 154 -0.28 -15.32 -14.11
C ILE A 154 -1.04 -16.42 -14.86
N VAL A 155 -1.52 -16.10 -16.07
CA VAL A 155 -2.21 -17.01 -16.99
C VAL A 155 -1.58 -16.88 -18.36
#